data_AF-A0A1B7VHW6-F1
#
_entry.id   AF-A0A1B7VHW6-F1
#
_cell.length_a   1.000
_cell.length_b   1.000
_cell.length_c   1.000
_cell.angle_alpha   90.00
_cell.angle_beta   90.00
_cell.angle_gamma   90.00
#
_symmetry.space_group_name_H-M   'P 1'
#
loop_
_entity.id
_entity.type
_entity.pdbx_description
1 polymer ?
#
loop_
_entity_poly.entity_id
_entity_poly.type
_entity_poly.pdbx_seq_one_letter_code
_entity_poly.pdbx_strand_id
1 'polypeptide(L)'
;MSKRLIELMTLADALTPDEQLSLISHLTQRLSFCEISPKPRRNLTELEGIAPNLLGGMDAQEYVTRMRRGEFPDLELEEMNTRKLA
;
A
#
# COMPACT_ATOMS: atom_id res chain seq x y z
N MET A 1 -10.51 1.95 26.16
CA MET A 1 -11.61 2.85 25.71
C MET A 1 -11.74 3.99 26.71
N SER A 2 -12.02 5.22 26.24
CA SER A 2 -12.21 6.35 27.16
C SER A 2 -13.49 6.19 27.98
N LYS A 3 -13.52 6.72 29.21
CA LYS A 3 -14.70 6.65 30.08
C LYS A 3 -15.97 7.21 29.40
N ARG A 4 -15.82 8.34 28.71
CA ARG A 4 -16.91 8.98 27.94
C ARG A 4 -17.46 8.11 26.81
N LEU A 5 -16.61 7.31 26.16
CA LEU A 5 -17.05 6.42 25.09
C LEU A 5 -17.87 5.26 25.64
N ILE A 6 -17.46 4.70 26.78
CA ILE A 6 -18.20 3.62 27.45
C ILE A 6 -19.59 4.12 27.86
N GLU A 7 -19.68 5.32 28.44
CA GLU A 7 -20.96 5.94 28.80
C GLU A 7 -21.86 6.16 27.57
N LEU A 8 -21.31 6.63 26.45
CA LEU A 8 -22.08 6.77 25.20
C LEU A 8 -22.59 5.44 24.64
N MET A 9 -21.80 4.38 24.75
CA MET A 9 -22.23 3.04 24.32
C MET A 9 -23.42 2.57 25.17
N THR A 10 -23.35 2.73 26.50
CA THR A 10 -24.47 2.36 27.38
C THR A 10 -25.75 3.16 27.11
N LEU A 11 -25.61 4.43 26.71
CA LEU A 11 -26.75 5.26 26.32
C LEU A 11 -27.32 4.85 24.96
N ALA A 12 -26.46 4.49 24.00
CA ALA A 12 -26.88 4.02 22.69
C ALA A 12 -27.61 2.68 22.75
N ASP A 13 -27.20 1.79 23.65
CA ASP A 13 -27.85 0.49 23.86
C ASP A 13 -29.29 0.62 24.42
N ALA A 14 -29.60 1.73 25.10
CA ALA A 14 -30.93 2.01 25.61
C ALA A 14 -31.89 2.61 24.56
N LEU A 15 -31.39 2.99 23.39
CA LEU A 15 -32.20 3.53 22.30
C LEU A 15 -32.99 2.42 21.59
N THR A 16 -34.10 2.81 20.97
CA THR A 16 -34.82 1.94 20.03
C THR A 16 -33.99 1.66 18.77
N PRO A 17 -34.27 0.58 18.02
CA PRO A 17 -33.54 0.28 16.78
C PRO A 17 -33.53 1.44 15.77
N ASP A 18 -34.65 2.16 15.62
CA ASP A 18 -34.76 3.29 14.69
C ASP A 18 -33.90 4.50 15.13
N GLU A 19 -33.82 4.74 16.43
CA GLU A 19 -32.97 5.78 17.01
C GLU A 19 -31.49 5.41 16.93
N GLN A 20 -31.14 4.14 17.10
CA GLN A 20 -29.78 3.64 16.88
C GLN A 20 -29.35 3.86 15.43
N LEU A 21 -30.22 3.54 14.45
CA LEU A 21 -29.95 3.80 13.03
C LEU A 21 -29.77 5.29 12.75
N SER A 22 -30.60 6.14 13.36
CA SER A 22 -30.48 7.60 13.25
C SER A 22 -29.15 8.11 13.83
N LEU A 23 -28.73 7.58 14.99
CA LEU A 23 -27.44 7.90 15.61
C LEU A 23 -26.26 7.47 14.73
N ILE A 24 -26.31 6.27 14.15
CA ILE A 24 -25.29 5.78 13.20
C ILE A 24 -25.21 6.71 11.99
N SER A 25 -26.34 7.11 11.41
CA SER A 25 -26.38 8.04 10.28
C SER A 25 -25.75 9.40 10.64
N HIS A 26 -26.10 9.96 11.79
CA HIS A 26 -25.53 11.22 12.26
C HIS A 26 -24.00 11.14 12.45
N LEU A 27 -23.51 10.08 13.08
CA LEU A 27 -22.08 9.89 13.32
C LEU A 27 -21.30 9.67 12.02
N THR A 28 -21.82 8.85 11.12
CA THR A 28 -21.18 8.59 9.81
C THR A 28 -21.14 9.84 8.93
N GLN A 29 -22.21 10.64 8.90
CA GLN A 29 -22.23 11.92 8.20
C GLN A 29 -21.19 12.90 8.78
N ARG A 30 -21.01 12.95 10.10
CA ARG A 30 -19.98 13.81 10.70
C ARG A 30 -18.57 13.35 10.35
N LEU A 31 -18.34 12.04 10.30
CA LEU A 31 -17.04 11.46 9.94
C LEU A 31 -16.70 11.66 8.46
N SER A 32 -17.69 11.77 7.56
CA SER A 32 -17.42 12.06 6.14
C SER A 32 -16.91 13.49 5.91
N PHE A 33 -17.25 14.43 6.80
CA PHE A 33 -16.71 15.79 6.79
C PHE A 33 -15.36 15.93 7.52
N CYS A 34 -15.01 14.96 8.37
CA CYS A 34 -13.65 14.87 8.85
C CYS A 34 -12.79 14.45 7.66
N GLU A 35 -11.87 15.32 7.24
CA GLU A 35 -10.71 14.93 6.46
C GLU A 35 -9.90 13.95 7.33
N ILE A 36 -10.32 12.68 7.37
CA ILE A 36 -9.43 11.57 7.69
C ILE A 36 -8.44 11.61 6.55
N SER A 37 -7.39 12.43 6.69
CA SER A 37 -6.42 12.67 5.63
C SER A 37 -6.00 11.29 5.16
N PRO A 38 -6.35 10.87 3.94
CA PRO A 38 -5.90 9.59 3.45
C PRO A 38 -4.39 9.63 3.61
N LYS A 39 -3.84 8.61 4.29
CA LYS A 39 -2.39 8.49 4.52
C LYS A 39 -1.71 8.94 3.23
N PRO A 40 -0.81 9.95 3.27
CA PRO A 40 -0.36 10.62 2.06
C PRO A 40 0.04 9.56 1.05
N ARG A 41 -0.56 9.61 -0.14
CA ARG A 41 -0.20 8.70 -1.23
C ARG A 41 1.30 8.85 -1.42
N ARG A 42 2.05 7.81 -1.06
CA ARG A 42 3.51 7.80 -1.19
C ARG A 42 3.87 8.22 -2.62
N ASN A 43 4.85 9.11 -2.73
CA ASN A 43 5.27 9.58 -4.03
C ASN A 43 5.93 8.41 -4.76
N LEU A 44 5.56 8.13 -6.01
CA LEU A 44 6.16 7.03 -6.78
C LEU A 44 7.67 7.24 -6.99
N THR A 45 8.15 8.48 -6.96
CA THR A 45 9.60 8.79 -6.95
C THR A 45 10.31 8.26 -5.70
N GLU A 46 9.60 7.90 -4.62
CA GLU A 46 10.20 7.18 -3.49
C GLU A 46 10.74 5.81 -3.91
N LEU A 47 10.29 5.24 -5.04
CA LEU A 47 10.79 3.97 -5.57
C LEU A 47 12.05 4.13 -6.45
N GLU A 48 12.41 5.36 -6.81
CA GLU A 48 13.60 5.64 -7.63
C GLU A 48 14.87 5.21 -6.87
N GLY A 49 15.67 4.33 -7.47
CA GLY A 49 16.90 3.83 -6.88
C GLY A 49 16.74 2.78 -5.77
N ILE A 50 15.51 2.38 -5.39
CA ILE A 50 15.28 1.31 -4.40
C ILE A 50 15.62 -0.07 -4.97
N ALA A 51 15.30 -0.31 -6.24
CA ALA A 51 15.59 -1.59 -6.86
C ALA A 51 17.09 -1.69 -7.17
N PRO A 52 17.78 -2.78 -6.76
CA PRO A 52 19.10 -3.06 -7.31
C PRO A 52 18.98 -3.11 -8.84
N ASN A 53 20.05 -2.78 -9.55
CA ASN A 53 20.07 -2.82 -11.01
C ASN A 53 19.85 -4.27 -11.50
N LEU A 54 18.59 -4.67 -11.61
CA LEU A 54 18.17 -6.06 -11.89
C LEU A 54 18.69 -6.54 -13.24
N LEU A 55 18.88 -5.61 -14.17
CA LEU A 55 19.39 -5.89 -15.50
C LEU A 55 20.92 -5.76 -15.60
N GLY A 56 21.62 -5.54 -14.49
CA GLY A 56 23.09 -5.39 -14.47
C GLY A 56 23.63 -4.24 -15.32
N GLY A 57 22.79 -3.27 -15.70
CA GLY A 57 23.12 -2.14 -16.57
C GLY A 57 22.74 -2.37 -18.03
N MET A 58 22.15 -3.51 -18.35
CA MET A 58 21.54 -3.76 -19.66
C MET A 58 20.31 -2.90 -19.85
N ASP A 59 20.15 -2.37 -21.07
CA ASP A 59 18.95 -1.66 -21.46
C ASP A 59 17.73 -2.60 -21.43
N ALA A 60 16.58 -2.08 -20.98
CA ALA A 60 15.37 -2.87 -20.83
C ALA A 60 14.86 -3.44 -22.17
N GLN A 61 15.04 -2.72 -23.28
CA GLN A 61 14.63 -3.18 -24.60
C GLN A 61 15.59 -4.24 -25.14
N GLU A 62 16.89 -4.11 -24.87
CA GLU A 62 17.88 -5.13 -25.18
C GLU A 62 17.55 -6.45 -24.46
N TYR A 63 17.26 -6.39 -23.16
CA TYR A 63 16.85 -7.55 -22.37
C TYR A 63 15.64 -8.28 -22.99
N VAL A 64 14.56 -7.55 -23.30
CA VAL A 64 13.36 -8.12 -23.92
C VAL A 64 13.67 -8.72 -25.29
N THR A 65 14.54 -8.08 -26.06
CA THR A 65 14.95 -8.56 -27.39
C THR A 65 15.69 -9.89 -27.28
N ARG A 66 16.64 -10.01 -26.35
CA ARG A 66 17.37 -11.26 -26.08
C ARG A 66 16.45 -12.37 -25.57
N MET A 67 15.53 -12.05 -24.67
CA MET A 67 14.52 -13.01 -24.19
C MET A 67 13.64 -13.56 -25.32
N ARG A 68 13.20 -12.71 -26.27
CA ARG A 68 12.44 -13.15 -27.45
C ARG A 68 13.24 -14.05 -28.40
N ARG A 69 14.57 -13.94 -28.40
CA ARG A 69 15.48 -14.80 -29.16
C ARG A 69 15.84 -16.09 -28.43
N GLY A 70 15.45 -16.24 -27.16
CA GLY A 70 15.76 -17.42 -26.34
C GLY A 70 17.15 -17.40 -25.69
N GLU A 71 17.74 -16.22 -25.50
CA GLU A 71 19.12 -16.05 -24.99
C GLU A 71 19.22 -15.95 -23.45
N PHE A 72 18.10 -16.01 -22.72
CA PHE A 72 17.98 -15.99 -21.24
C PHE A 72 19.07 -15.22 -20.46
N PRO A 73 19.13 -13.87 -20.58
CA PRO A 73 20.16 -13.04 -19.96
C PRO A 73 20.22 -13.11 -18.43
N ASP A 74 19.13 -13.50 -17.77
CA ASP A 74 19.05 -13.59 -16.30
C ASP A 74 20.07 -14.56 -15.72
N LEU A 75 20.34 -15.68 -16.42
CA LEU A 75 21.30 -16.69 -15.97
C LEU A 75 22.73 -16.12 -15.94
N GLU A 76 23.08 -15.29 -16.94
CA GLU A 76 24.38 -14.61 -17.00
C GLU A 76 24.51 -13.57 -15.87
N LEU A 77 23.42 -12.83 -15.59
CA LEU A 77 23.38 -11.81 -14.53
C LEU A 77 23.51 -12.43 -13.14
N GLU A 78 22.89 -13.59 -12.89
CA GLU A 78 23.02 -14.35 -11.64
C GLU A 78 24.47 -14.86 -11.42
N GLU A 79 25.11 -15.39 -12.47
CA GLU A 79 26.52 -15.80 -12.40
C GLU A 79 27.46 -14.62 -12.11
N MET A 80 27.21 -13.45 -12.71
CA MET A 80 28.01 -12.26 -12.45
C MET A 80 27.85 -11.75 -11.02
N ASN A 81 26.64 -11.79 -10.47
CA ASN A 81 26.37 -11.36 -9.10
C ASN A 81 26.99 -12.30 -8.06
N THR A 82 26.95 -13.61 -8.29
CA THR A 82 27.59 -14.59 -7.40
C THR A 82 29.12 -14.46 -7.39
N ARG A 83 29.75 -14.17 -8.54
CA ARG A 83 31.20 -13.92 -8.63
C ARG A 83 31.65 -12.61 -7.97
N LYS A 84 30.81 -11.58 -7.92
CA LYS A 84 31.12 -10.31 -7.22
C LYS A 84 31.07 -10.42 -5.70
N LEU A 85 30.44 -11.47 -5.16
CA LEU A 85 30.26 -11.68 -3.73
C LEU A 85 31.28 -12.67 -3.13
N ALA A 86 32.13 -13.29 -3.95
CA ALA A 86 33.22 -14.19 -3.57
C ALA A 86 34.56 -13.45 -3.50
#